data_AF-A0AA42QMJ1-F1
#
_entry.id   AF-A0AA42QMJ1-F1
#
_cell.length_a   1.000
_cell.length_b   1.000
_cell.length_c   1.000
_cell.angle_alpha   90.00
_cell.angle_beta   90.00
_cell.angle_gamma   90.00
#
_symmetry.space_group_name_H-M   'P 1'
#
loop_
_entity.id
_entity.type
_entity.pdbx_description
1 polymer ?
#
loop_
_entity_poly.entity_id
_entity_poly.type
_entity_poly.pdbx_seq_one_letter_code
_entity_poly.pdbx_strand_id
1 'polypeptide(L)'
;MTKVGDVFSVKLDNKVKKYFQLIAFDLTQLNSDVIRAFKKVYPIHATPTLLDIVNDDVDFYAHCVTKFGIRMHLWDKVGNISDVGELSKILFRGTNDYGAKVGGENIKVSHNWFVWHINDDKFTYVGNLEGEN
;
A
#
# COMPACT_ATOMS: atom_id res chain seq x y z
N MET A 1 -13.84 -1.62 13.15
CA MET A 1 -13.94 -1.08 11.78
C MET A 1 -12.74 -0.18 11.56
N THR A 2 -12.08 -0.30 10.42
CA THR A 2 -10.91 0.52 10.05
C THR A 2 -11.40 1.87 9.53
N LYS A 3 -10.61 2.92 9.74
CA LYS A 3 -10.92 4.29 9.29
C LYS A 3 -9.66 4.99 8.79
N VAL A 4 -9.84 5.96 7.89
CA VAL A 4 -8.75 6.84 7.45
C VAL A 4 -8.04 7.46 8.65
N GLY A 5 -6.72 7.49 8.58
CA GLY A 5 -5.81 7.92 9.63
C GLY A 5 -5.40 6.81 10.61
N ASP A 6 -6.01 5.62 10.57
CA ASP A 6 -5.62 4.51 11.44
C ASP A 6 -4.18 4.09 11.17
N VAL A 7 -3.40 3.98 12.24
CA VAL A 7 -1.99 3.54 12.19
C VAL A 7 -1.90 2.13 12.77
N PHE A 8 -1.13 1.28 12.10
CA PHE A 8 -0.95 -0.12 12.43
C PHE A 8 0.52 -0.44 12.64
N SER A 9 0.80 -1.37 13.55
CA SER A 9 2.13 -1.96 13.72
C SER A 9 2.15 -3.40 13.20
N VAL A 10 3.17 -3.72 12.43
CA VAL A 10 3.44 -5.05 11.87
C VAL A 10 4.74 -5.58 12.45
N LYS A 11 4.71 -6.76 13.04
CA LYS A 11 5.94 -7.46 13.46
C LYS A 11 6.59 -8.07 12.21
N LEU A 12 7.86 -7.78 11.98
CA LEU A 12 8.61 -8.45 10.92
C LEU A 12 9.26 -9.73 11.43
N ASP A 13 9.67 -9.71 12.70
CA ASP A 13 10.17 -10.85 13.45
C ASP A 13 9.98 -10.61 14.97
N ASN A 14 10.68 -11.38 15.81
CA ASN A 14 10.61 -11.27 17.27
C ASN A 14 11.39 -10.08 17.86
N LYS A 15 12.14 -9.35 17.04
CA LYS A 15 13.06 -8.28 17.45
C LYS A 15 12.63 -6.92 16.91
N VAL A 16 11.96 -6.87 15.77
CA VAL A 16 11.63 -5.61 15.09
C VAL A 16 10.20 -5.56 14.54
N LYS A 17 9.73 -4.32 14.37
CA LYS A 17 8.43 -4.00 13.79
C LYS A 17 8.52 -2.79 12.87
N LYS A 18 7.55 -2.67 11.97
CA LYS A 18 7.29 -1.52 11.11
C LYS A 18 5.88 -1.01 11.31
N TYR A 19 5.60 0.16 10.74
CA TYR A 19 4.30 0.79 10.80
C TYR A 19 3.76 1.10 9.41
N PHE A 20 2.44 1.14 9.28
CA PHE A 20 1.76 1.69 8.11
C PHE A 20 0.49 2.42 8.55
N GLN A 21 -0.05 3.27 7.68
CA GLN A 21 -1.26 4.03 7.94
C GLN A 21 -2.27 3.84 6.80
N LEU A 22 -3.55 3.70 7.14
CA LEU A 22 -4.68 3.77 6.20
C LEU A 22 -4.94 5.24 5.85
N ILE A 23 -4.78 5.61 4.58
CA ILE A 23 -4.80 7.02 4.14
C ILE A 23 -6.01 7.37 3.26
N ALA A 24 -6.60 6.40 2.57
CA ALA A 24 -7.79 6.62 1.75
C ALA A 24 -8.59 5.32 1.55
N PHE A 25 -9.81 5.48 1.06
CA PHE A 25 -10.54 4.41 0.39
C PHE A 25 -10.60 4.79 -1.09
N ASP A 26 -10.21 3.86 -1.93
CA ASP A 26 -10.19 4.05 -3.37
C ASP A 26 -11.25 3.14 -4.01
N LEU A 27 -12.14 3.70 -4.83
CA LEU A 27 -13.20 2.94 -5.50
C LEU A 27 -12.65 1.92 -6.52
N THR A 28 -11.41 2.12 -6.99
CA THR A 28 -10.71 1.15 -7.81
C THR A 28 -10.29 -0.07 -6.98
N GLN A 29 -9.89 -1.16 -7.65
CA GLN A 29 -9.37 -2.37 -6.99
C GLN A 29 -10.29 -2.94 -5.88
N LEU A 30 -11.60 -3.03 -6.15
CA LEU A 30 -12.64 -3.54 -5.22
C LEU A 30 -12.93 -2.63 -4.01
N ASN A 31 -12.99 -1.30 -4.22
CA ASN A 31 -13.24 -0.33 -3.14
C ASN A 31 -12.21 -0.48 -2.01
N SER A 32 -10.94 -0.65 -2.38
CA SER A 32 -9.90 -1.08 -1.45
C SER A 32 -9.34 0.06 -0.61
N ASP A 33 -8.98 -0.29 0.62
CA ASP A 33 -8.18 0.51 1.53
C ASP A 33 -6.82 0.83 0.89
N VAL A 34 -6.41 2.09 0.92
CA VAL A 34 -5.07 2.53 0.49
C VAL A 34 -4.22 2.84 1.70
N ILE A 35 -3.03 2.24 1.76
CA ILE A 35 -2.07 2.44 2.85
C ILE A 35 -0.79 3.14 2.37
N ARG A 36 -0.12 3.83 3.30
CA ARG A 36 1.31 4.17 3.20
C ARG A 36 2.10 3.40 4.25
N ALA A 37 3.15 2.70 3.85
CA ALA A 37 4.06 2.00 4.74
C ALA A 37 5.30 2.84 5.00
N PHE A 38 5.79 2.85 6.23
CA PHE A 38 6.93 3.68 6.63
C PHE A 38 8.24 2.88 6.60
N LYS A 39 9.33 3.56 6.22
CA LYS A 39 10.63 2.93 5.93
C LYS A 39 11.34 2.49 7.20
N LYS A 40 11.22 3.23 8.29
CA LYS A 40 11.94 3.00 9.53
C LYS A 40 11.52 1.72 10.22
N VAL A 41 12.54 0.95 10.60
CA VAL A 41 12.40 -0.26 11.41
C VAL A 41 12.60 0.12 12.88
N TYR A 42 11.67 -0.31 13.73
CA TYR A 42 11.72 -0.07 15.16
C TYR A 42 12.02 -1.37 15.92
N PRO A 43 12.79 -1.32 17.03
CA PRO A 43 12.83 -2.42 17.98
C PRO A 43 11.41 -2.79 18.45
N ILE A 44 11.18 -4.07 18.74
CA ILE A 44 9.84 -4.61 19.03
C ILE A 44 9.15 -3.90 20.20
N HIS A 45 9.91 -3.48 21.21
CA HIS A 45 9.43 -2.79 22.41
C HIS A 45 9.47 -1.25 22.30
N ALA A 46 9.93 -0.69 21.19
CA ALA A 46 9.90 0.76 21.01
C ALA A 46 8.46 1.28 20.92
N THR A 47 8.21 2.43 21.52
CA THR A 47 6.89 3.09 21.55
C THR A 47 6.99 4.51 20.97
N PRO A 48 7.25 4.65 19.65
CA PRO A 48 7.24 5.95 19.00
C PRO A 48 5.86 6.60 19.09
N THR A 49 5.82 7.93 19.08
CA THR A 49 4.55 8.64 18.97
C THR A 49 3.97 8.47 17.56
N LEU A 50 2.65 8.69 17.40
CA LEU A 50 2.04 8.68 16.07
C LEU A 50 2.66 9.73 15.14
N LEU A 51 3.07 10.88 15.69
CA LEU A 51 3.72 11.95 14.94
C LEU A 51 5.10 11.51 14.42
N ASP A 52 5.89 10.82 15.26
CA ASP A 52 7.19 10.27 14.84
C ASP A 52 7.04 9.24 13.72
N ILE A 53 5.94 8.49 13.71
CA ILE A 53 5.64 7.48 12.69
C ILE A 53 5.26 8.16 11.36
N VAL A 54 4.32 9.12 11.37
CA VAL A 54 3.81 9.71 10.12
C VAL A 54 4.76 10.72 9.48
N ASN A 55 5.72 11.25 10.24
CA ASN A 55 6.81 12.09 9.74
C ASN A 55 7.98 11.29 9.16
N ASP A 56 7.96 9.96 9.24
CA ASP A 56 8.97 9.10 8.63
C ASP A 56 8.81 9.03 7.11
N ASP A 57 9.89 8.66 6.43
CA ASP A 57 9.87 8.44 4.99
C ASP A 57 8.94 7.29 4.62
N VAL A 58 8.15 7.49 3.57
CA VAL A 58 7.30 6.44 3.00
C VAL A 58 8.16 5.46 2.20
N ASP A 59 8.00 4.17 2.49
CA ASP A 59 8.63 3.06 1.77
C ASP A 59 7.84 2.74 0.49
N PHE A 60 6.51 2.58 0.63
CA PHE A 60 5.61 2.35 -0.49
C PHE A 60 4.16 2.67 -0.14
N TYR A 61 3.33 2.78 -1.18
CA TYR A 61 1.88 2.82 -1.11
C TYR A 61 1.28 1.54 -1.67
N ALA A 62 0.17 1.07 -1.11
CA ALA A 62 -0.49 -0.15 -1.59
C ALA A 62 -1.99 -0.13 -1.33
N HIS A 63 -2.74 -0.80 -2.22
CA HIS A 63 -4.08 -1.28 -1.89
C HIS A 63 -3.95 -2.50 -0.98
N CYS A 64 -4.58 -2.47 0.19
CA CYS A 64 -4.42 -3.51 1.21
C CYS A 64 -5.65 -3.59 2.11
N VAL A 65 -6.37 -4.72 2.11
CA VAL A 65 -7.56 -4.92 2.94
C VAL A 65 -7.19 -4.94 4.44
N THR A 66 -7.13 -3.76 5.08
CA THR A 66 -6.57 -3.59 6.43
C THR A 66 -7.36 -4.37 7.48
N LYS A 67 -8.67 -4.51 7.28
CA LYS A 67 -9.58 -5.25 8.15
C LYS A 67 -9.21 -6.73 8.28
N PHE A 68 -8.68 -7.35 7.22
CA PHE A 68 -8.34 -8.77 7.26
C PHE A 68 -7.11 -9.04 8.11
N GLY A 69 -6.05 -8.25 8.01
CA GLY A 69 -4.88 -8.48 8.86
C GLY A 69 -5.14 -8.23 10.34
N ILE A 70 -6.10 -7.39 10.73
CA ILE A 70 -6.55 -7.31 12.14
C ILE A 70 -7.22 -8.62 12.55
N ARG A 71 -8.15 -9.14 11.72
CA ARG A 71 -8.90 -10.38 12.01
C ARG A 71 -7.99 -11.62 12.03
N MET A 72 -6.93 -11.60 11.25
CA MET A 72 -5.95 -12.69 11.15
C MET A 72 -4.76 -12.49 12.11
N HIS A 73 -4.78 -11.46 12.95
CA HIS A 73 -3.70 -11.14 13.89
C HIS A 73 -2.32 -10.92 13.22
N LEU A 74 -2.31 -10.35 12.03
CA LEU A 74 -1.10 -10.00 11.27
C LEU A 74 -0.55 -8.61 11.66
N TRP A 75 -1.42 -7.71 12.14
CA TRP A 75 -1.05 -6.38 12.61
C TRP A 75 -2.02 -5.86 13.68
N ASP A 76 -1.49 -4.97 14.51
CA ASP A 76 -2.22 -4.33 15.61
C ASP A 76 -2.48 -2.86 15.28
N LYS A 77 -3.70 -2.39 15.53
CA LYS A 77 -4.02 -0.96 15.46
C LYS A 77 -3.44 -0.25 16.69
N VAL A 78 -2.59 0.74 16.47
CA VAL A 78 -1.88 1.47 17.55
C VAL A 78 -2.41 2.88 17.79
N GLY A 79 -3.20 3.41 16.86
CA GLY A 79 -3.77 4.75 17.00
C GLY A 79 -4.47 5.26 15.75
N ASN A 80 -4.80 6.54 15.76
CA ASN A 80 -5.39 7.25 14.63
C ASN A 80 -4.90 8.70 14.64
N ILE A 81 -4.42 9.19 13.50
CA ILE A 81 -3.96 10.57 13.31
C ILE A 81 -4.41 11.05 11.93
N SER A 82 -4.88 12.30 11.84
CA SER A 82 -5.50 12.84 10.63
C SER A 82 -4.50 13.25 9.54
N ASP A 83 -3.22 13.40 9.88
CA ASP A 83 -2.18 13.62 8.89
C ASP A 83 -2.00 12.34 8.06
N VAL A 84 -2.43 12.41 6.81
CA VAL A 84 -2.37 11.31 5.83
C VAL A 84 -1.47 11.65 4.63
N GLY A 85 -0.78 12.80 4.67
CA GLY A 85 0.03 13.31 3.57
C GLY A 85 -0.76 13.81 2.35
N GLU A 86 -0.05 14.06 1.26
CA GLU A 86 -0.59 14.63 0.02
C GLU A 86 -1.00 13.53 -0.97
N LEU A 87 -2.30 13.19 -0.97
CA LEU A 87 -2.84 12.06 -1.73
C LEU A 87 -2.72 12.24 -3.26
N SER A 88 -2.76 13.48 -3.77
CA SER A 88 -2.69 13.80 -5.20
C SER A 88 -1.35 13.43 -5.85
N LYS A 89 -0.29 13.25 -5.06
CA LYS A 89 1.03 12.83 -5.56
C LYS A 89 1.18 11.32 -5.68
N ILE A 90 0.21 10.56 -5.18
CA ILE A 90 0.28 9.09 -5.18
C ILE A 90 -0.22 8.60 -6.54
N LEU A 91 0.66 7.88 -7.25
CA LEU A 91 0.37 7.28 -8.54
C LEU A 91 0.53 5.77 -8.43
N PHE A 92 -0.52 5.04 -8.76
CA PHE A 92 -0.49 3.59 -8.89
C PHE A 92 -0.29 3.20 -10.35
N ARG A 93 0.23 1.98 -10.54
CA ARG A 93 0.35 1.35 -11.85
C ARG A 93 -0.17 -0.07 -11.80
N GLY A 94 -0.65 -0.55 -12.93
CA GLY A 94 -1.20 -1.89 -13.09
C GLY A 94 -1.10 -2.33 -14.54
N THR A 95 -1.38 -3.60 -14.76
CA THR A 95 -1.44 -4.18 -16.10
C THR A 95 -2.57 -5.20 -16.15
N ASN A 96 -3.17 -5.37 -17.33
CA ASN A 96 -4.08 -6.48 -17.63
C ASN A 96 -3.36 -7.65 -18.35
N ASP A 97 -2.07 -7.50 -18.66
CA ASP A 97 -1.24 -8.55 -19.26
C ASP A 97 -0.64 -9.46 -18.19
N TYR A 98 -1.40 -9.78 -17.14
CA TYR A 98 -0.92 -10.65 -16.06
C TYR A 98 -1.33 -12.10 -16.30
N GLY A 99 -0.49 -13.02 -15.81
CA GLY A 99 -0.73 -14.46 -15.86
C GLY A 99 -0.06 -15.16 -17.05
N ALA A 100 0.41 -16.38 -16.81
CA ALA A 100 0.89 -17.29 -17.85
C ALA A 100 0.05 -18.57 -17.82
N LYS A 101 -0.19 -19.17 -18.98
CA LYS A 101 -0.76 -20.53 -19.03
C LYS A 101 0.23 -21.51 -18.40
N VAL A 102 -0.25 -22.58 -17.78
CA VAL A 102 0.63 -23.66 -17.30
C VAL A 102 1.44 -24.20 -18.48
N GLY A 103 2.77 -24.09 -18.41
CA GLY A 103 3.69 -24.45 -19.49
C GLY A 103 3.83 -23.41 -20.61
N GLY A 104 3.19 -22.26 -20.49
CA GLY A 104 3.36 -21.12 -21.41
C GLY A 104 4.56 -20.26 -21.04
N GLU A 105 5.03 -19.46 -22.00
CA GLU A 105 6.05 -18.45 -21.74
C GLU A 105 5.49 -17.31 -20.86
N ASN A 106 6.35 -16.77 -20.01
CA ASN A 106 6.03 -15.57 -19.25
C ASN A 106 5.88 -14.37 -20.19
N ILE A 107 4.99 -13.46 -19.81
CA ILE A 107 4.77 -12.20 -20.53
C ILE A 107 6.03 -11.33 -20.37
N LYS A 108 6.65 -10.97 -21.49
CA LYS A 108 7.88 -10.16 -21.55
C LYS A 108 7.63 -8.68 -21.83
N VAL A 109 6.46 -8.36 -22.37
CA VAL A 109 6.03 -7.00 -22.71
C VAL A 109 4.61 -6.84 -22.24
N SER A 110 4.33 -5.77 -21.49
CA SER A 110 2.97 -5.38 -21.18
C SER A 110 2.49 -4.34 -22.18
N HIS A 111 1.47 -4.70 -22.96
CA HIS A 111 0.82 -3.84 -23.95
C HIS A 111 -0.36 -3.04 -23.40
N ASN A 112 -0.82 -3.39 -22.19
CA ASN A 112 -2.01 -2.88 -21.53
C ASN A 112 -1.67 -2.44 -20.09
N TRP A 113 -0.53 -1.77 -19.90
CA TRP A 113 -0.22 -1.14 -18.62
C TRP A 113 -0.82 0.27 -18.54
N PHE A 114 -1.21 0.63 -17.33
CA PHE A 114 -1.93 1.85 -17.04
C PHE A 114 -1.56 2.40 -15.67
N VAL A 115 -1.85 3.67 -15.48
CA VAL A 115 -1.66 4.38 -14.20
C VAL A 115 -2.95 5.06 -13.76
N TRP A 116 -3.06 5.33 -12.47
CA TRP A 116 -4.17 6.09 -11.89
C TRP A 116 -3.76 6.72 -10.56
N HIS A 117 -4.39 7.85 -10.24
CA HIS A 117 -4.41 8.42 -8.90
C HIS A 117 -5.58 7.85 -8.10
N ILE A 118 -5.51 8.02 -6.77
CA ILE A 118 -6.56 7.57 -5.86
C ILE A 118 -7.91 8.16 -6.28
N ASN A 119 -8.92 7.29 -6.48
CA ASN A 119 -10.28 7.66 -6.90
C ASN A 119 -10.40 8.27 -8.31
N ASP A 120 -9.42 8.08 -9.19
CA ASP A 120 -9.63 8.41 -10.61
C ASP A 120 -10.78 7.57 -11.20
N ASP A 121 -11.68 8.23 -11.93
CA ASP A 121 -12.80 7.57 -12.62
C ASP A 121 -12.33 6.62 -13.75
N LYS A 122 -11.13 6.86 -14.29
CA LYS A 122 -10.57 6.14 -15.44
C LYS A 122 -9.08 5.93 -15.28
N PHE A 123 -8.62 4.78 -15.76
CA PHE A 123 -7.19 4.50 -15.89
C PHE A 123 -6.61 5.20 -17.11
N THR A 124 -5.39 5.72 -16.95
CA THR A 124 -4.63 6.32 -18.04
C THR A 124 -3.69 5.28 -18.63
N TYR A 125 -3.90 4.95 -19.90
CA TYR A 125 -2.99 4.09 -20.65
C TYR A 125 -1.69 4.84 -20.96
N VAL A 126 -0.54 4.18 -20.75
CA VAL A 126 0.78 4.84 -20.87
C VAL A 126 1.63 4.29 -22.03
N GLY A 127 1.28 3.14 -22.61
CA GLY A 127 1.96 2.57 -23.77
C GLY A 127 2.35 1.11 -23.59
N ASN A 128 3.39 0.67 -24.31
CA ASN A 128 4.03 -0.62 -24.04
C ASN A 128 5.07 -0.45 -22.92
N LEU A 129 5.21 -1.50 -22.11
CA LEU A 129 6.25 -1.60 -21.10
C LEU A 129 7.14 -2.80 -21.42
N GLU A 130 8.40 -2.52 -21.72
CA GLU A 130 9.42 -3.50 -22.11
C GLU A 130 10.62 -3.40 -21.13
N GLY A 131 11.21 -4.53 -20.76
CA GLY A 131 12.42 -4.55 -19.90
C GLY A 131 12.16 -4.31 -18.41
N GLU A 132 13.19 -3.81 -17.70
CA GLU A 132 13.12 -3.46 -16.28
C GLU A 132 12.57 -2.04 -16.08
N ASN A 133 11.84 -1.83 -14.98
CA ASN A 133 11.33 -0.53 -14.55
C ASN A 133 12.14 0.05 -13.40
#